data_AF-A0A534HXC6-F1
#
_entry.id   AF-A0A534HXC6-F1
#
_cell.length_a   1.000
_cell.length_b   1.000
_cell.length_c   1.000
_cell.angle_alpha   90.00
_cell.angle_beta   90.00
_cell.angle_gamma   90.00
#
_symmetry.space_group_name_H-M   'P 1'
#
loop_
_entity.id
_entity.type
_entity.pdbx_description
1 polymer ?
#
loop_
_entity_poly.entity_id
_entity_poly.type
_entity_poly.pdbx_seq_one_letter_code
_entity_poly.pdbx_strand_id
1 'polypeptide(L)' 'NVVHWSEFERGGHFFALEQPQQFAADVREFFRRVRGN' A
#
# COMPACT_ATOMS: atom_id res chain seq x y z
N ASN A 1 -14.29 -3.61 -9.23
CA ASN A 1 -14.54 -2.89 -7.97
C ASN A 1 -13.18 -2.53 -7.38
N VAL A 2 -12.86 -1.24 -7.25
CA VAL A 2 -11.63 -0.80 -6.59
C VAL A 2 -11.94 -0.65 -5.10
N VAL A 3 -11.34 -1.49 -4.26
CA VAL A 3 -11.68 -1.60 -2.82
C VAL A 3 -10.62 -1.02 -1.89
N HIS A 4 -9.50 -0.54 -2.46
CA HIS A 4 -8.37 0.05 -1.75
C HIS A 4 -7.65 1.02 -2.70
N TRP A 5 -7.30 2.19 -2.20
CA TRP A 5 -6.54 3.23 -2.90
C TRP A 5 -5.81 4.06 -1.84
N SER A 6 -4.54 4.35 -2.10
CA SER A 6 -3.68 5.10 -1.19
C SER A 6 -2.85 6.10 -1.98
N GLU A 7 -2.68 7.30 -1.42
CA GLU A 7 -1.85 8.37 -1.98
C GLU A 7 -0.76 8.72 -0.97
N PHE A 8 0.45 8.94 -1.47
CA PHE A 8 1.63 9.21 -0.65
C PHE A 8 2.32 10.48 -1.15
N GLU A 9 2.72 11.35 -0.22
CA GLU A 9 3.38 12.63 -0.55
C GLU A 9 4.84 12.47 -0.99
N ARG A 10 5.44 11.27 -0.83
CA ARG A 10 6.86 10.99 -1.10
C ARG A 10 7.06 9.62 -1.73
N GLY A 11 8.12 9.49 -2.53
CA GLY A 11 8.47 8.27 -3.25
C GLY A 11 7.95 8.27 -4.68
N GLY A 12 8.73 7.74 -5.61
CA GLY A 12 8.46 7.73 -7.04
C GLY A 12 8.21 6.32 -7.59
N HIS A 13 8.74 6.06 -8.78
CA HIS A 13 8.50 4.83 -9.53
C HIS A 13 8.90 3.57 -8.74
N PHE A 14 9.94 3.65 -7.91
CA PHE A 14 10.43 2.52 -7.12
C PHE A 14 9.97 2.62 -5.67
N PHE A 15 8.70 2.97 -5.45
CA PHE A 15 8.12 3.22 -4.13
C PHE A 15 8.44 2.14 -3.06
N ALA A 16 8.46 0.87 -3.45
CA ALA A 16 8.84 -0.23 -2.55
C ALA A 16 10.29 -0.14 -2.03
N LEU A 17 11.21 0.43 -2.81
CA LEU A 17 12.60 0.67 -2.42
C LEU A 17 12.77 2.04 -1.75
N GLU A 18 12.04 3.05 -2.21
CA GLU A 18 12.16 4.43 -1.72
C GLU A 18 11.46 4.65 -0.36
N GLN A 19 10.33 4.00 -0.14
CA GLN A 19 9.49 4.10 1.06
C GLN A 19 9.08 2.71 1.58
N PRO A 20 10.04 1.83 1.92
CA PRO A 20 9.77 0.41 2.17
C PRO A 20 8.78 0.17 3.31
N GLN A 21 8.81 1.00 4.37
CA GLN A 21 7.88 0.88 5.49
C GLN A 21 6.45 1.25 5.09
N GLN A 22 6.27 2.33 4.31
CA GLN A 22 4.95 2.77 3.85
C GLN A 22 4.35 1.76 2.87
N PHE A 23 5.17 1.27 1.93
CA PHE A 23 4.78 0.20 1.01
C PHE A 23 4.33 -1.07 1.75
N ALA A 24 5.15 -1.56 2.69
CA ALA A 24 4.81 -2.78 3.42
C ALA A 24 3.55 -2.62 4.29
N ALA A 25 3.33 -1.44 4.87
CA ALA A 25 2.13 -1.14 5.64
C ALA A 25 0.87 -1.16 4.75
N ASP A 26 0.92 -0.50 3.59
CA ASP A 26 -0.21 -0.40 2.67
C ASP A 26 -0.62 -1.76 2.09
N VAL A 27 0.36 -2.58 1.69
CA VAL A 27 0.12 -3.96 1.22
C VAL A 27 -0.54 -4.80 2.32
N ARG A 28 -0.08 -4.68 3.57
CA ARG A 28 -0.68 -5.41 4.70
C ARG A 28 -2.11 -4.95 4.97
N GLU A 29 -2.40 -3.66 4.85
CA GLU A 29 -3.73 -3.10 5.04
C GLU A 29 -4.70 -3.63 3.98
N PHE A 30 -4.30 -3.56 2.70
CA PHE A 30 -5.08 -4.13 1.61
C PHE A 30 -5.44 -5.58 1.88
N PHE A 31 -4.44 -6.42 2.20
CA PHE A 31 -4.69 -7.84 2.44
C PHE A 31 -5.49 -8.12 3.70
N ARG A 32 -5.37 -7.30 4.76
CA ARG A 32 -6.23 -7.43 5.94
C ARG A 32 -7.69 -7.22 5.56
N ARG A 33 -7.97 -6.21 4.74
CA ARG A 33 -9.32 -5.88 4.28
C ARG A 33 -9.94 -6.98 3.40
N VAL A 34 -9.17 -7.59 2.50
CA VAL A 34 -9.71 -8.60 1.57
C VAL A 34 -9.71 -10.03 2.10
N ARG A 35 -8.97 -10.34 3.17
CA ARG A 35 -9.00 -11.67 3.83
C ARG A 35 -10.18 -11.84 4.81
N GLY A 36 -10.80 -10.74 5.23
CA GLY A 36 -11.97 -10.74 6.13
C GLY A 36 -13.31 -10.70 5.38
N ASN A 37 -13.31 -10.93 4.07
CA ASN A 37 -14.47 -11.03 3.19
C ASN A 37 -14.59 -12.44 2.63
#